data_AF-A0A800INL0-F1
#
_entry.id   AF-A0A800INL0-F1
#
_cell.length_a   1.000
_cell.length_b   1.000
_cell.length_c   1.000
_cell.angle_alpha   90.00
_cell.angle_beta   90.00
_cell.angle_gamma   90.00
#
_symmetry.space_group_name_H-M   'P 1'
#
loop_
_entity.id
_entity.type
_entity.pdbx_description
1 polymer ?
#
loop_
_entity_poly.entity_id
_entity_poly.type
_entity_poly.pdbx_seq_one_letter_code
_entity_poly.pdbx_strand_id
1 'polypeptide(L)'
;MYNINRDINRINKSGADASQIRQQAQEAFNKLPKVSGEGAQLYASTTFQRLVDQAWKEAQSLKDEYISKAHIVLAMLGANGAGLNVFSQKRT
;
A
#
# COMPACT_ATOMS: atom_id res chain seq x y z
N MET A 1 -5.67 21.60 -2.34
CA MET A 1 -6.20 20.45 -3.11
C MET A 1 -5.08 19.42 -3.31
N TYR A 2 -5.32 18.15 -2.99
CA TYR A 2 -4.32 17.09 -3.12
C TYR A 2 -4.16 16.65 -4.59
N ASN A 3 -2.93 16.56 -5.11
CA ASN A 3 -2.66 16.28 -6.52
C ASN A 3 -1.93 14.93 -6.69
N ILE A 4 -2.64 13.93 -7.21
CA ILE A 4 -2.13 12.57 -7.39
C ILE A 4 -1.03 12.45 -8.45
N ASN A 5 -0.98 13.35 -9.43
CA ASN A 5 0.01 13.31 -10.51
C ASN A 5 1.42 13.57 -10.00
N ARG A 6 1.56 14.32 -8.89
CA ARG A 6 2.86 14.55 -8.27
C ARG A 6 3.48 13.26 -7.72
N ASP A 7 2.67 12.39 -7.13
CA ASP A 7 3.15 11.14 -6.54
C ASP A 7 3.42 10.08 -7.60
N ILE A 8 2.59 10.01 -8.66
CA ILE A 8 2.86 9.18 -9.84
C ILE A 8 4.24 9.52 -10.44
N ASN A 9 4.53 10.81 -10.59
CA ASN A 9 5.83 11.26 -11.10
C ASN A 9 7.00 10.89 -10.17
N ARG A 10 6.79 10.82 -8.85
CA ARG A 10 7.82 10.38 -7.89
C ARG A 10 8.13 8.89 -8.03
N ILE A 11 7.10 8.06 -8.18
CA ILE A 11 7.23 6.62 -8.41
C ILE A 11 7.98 6.36 -9.72
N ASN A 12 7.59 7.06 -10.80
CA ASN A 12 8.29 6.92 -12.08
C ASN A 12 9.76 7.36 -11.99
N LYS A 13 10.05 8.41 -11.22
CA LYS A 13 11.43 8.88 -10.98
C LYS A 13 12.27 7.92 -10.12
N SER A 14 11.67 7.03 -9.33
CA SER A 14 12.41 6.02 -8.57
C SER A 14 12.77 4.78 -9.40
N GLY A 15 12.47 4.78 -10.71
CA GLY A 15 12.73 3.66 -11.62
C GLY A 15 11.65 2.57 -11.61
N ALA A 16 10.56 2.77 -10.87
CA ALA A 16 9.39 1.90 -10.91
C ALA A 16 8.37 2.41 -11.94
N ASP A 17 7.52 1.52 -12.47
CA ASP A 17 6.42 1.90 -13.36
C ASP A 17 5.10 1.99 -12.57
N ALA A 18 4.63 3.22 -12.35
CA ALA A 18 3.38 3.45 -11.63
C ALA A 18 2.14 2.85 -12.32
N SER A 19 2.15 2.73 -13.65
CA SER A 19 1.06 2.10 -14.41
C SER A 19 1.03 0.59 -14.18
N GLN A 20 2.20 -0.06 -14.20
CA GLN A 20 2.31 -1.49 -13.89
C GLN A 20 1.89 -1.81 -12.46
N ILE A 21 2.35 -1.01 -11.48
CA ILE A 21 1.94 -1.17 -10.07
C ILE A 21 0.41 -1.07 -9.95
N ARG A 22 -0.20 -0.07 -10.61
CA ARG A 22 -1.67 0.10 -10.60
C ARG A 22 -2.37 -1.10 -11.22
N GLN A 23 -1.86 -1.61 -12.34
CA GLN A 23 -2.44 -2.79 -13.00
C GLN A 23 -2.39 -4.02 -12.10
N GLN A 24 -1.23 -4.31 -11.50
CA GLN A 24 -1.06 -5.47 -10.61
C GLN A 24 -1.94 -5.36 -9.36
N ALA A 25 -2.05 -4.17 -8.78
CA ALA A 25 -2.96 -3.92 -7.67
C ALA A 25 -4.43 -4.18 -8.09
N GLN A 26 -4.84 -3.72 -9.27
CA GLN A 26 -6.19 -3.96 -9.79
C GLN A 26 -6.46 -5.45 -10.01
N GLU A 27 -5.50 -6.18 -10.56
CA GLU A 27 -5.60 -7.63 -10.74
C GLU A 27 -5.71 -8.37 -9.40
N ALA A 28 -4.96 -7.94 -8.38
CA ALA A 28 -5.07 -8.48 -7.03
C ALA A 28 -6.45 -8.24 -6.42
N PHE A 29 -7.00 -7.02 -6.55
CA PHE A 29 -8.36 -6.71 -6.08
C PHE A 29 -9.43 -7.53 -6.80
N ASN A 30 -9.28 -7.73 -8.12
CA ASN A 30 -10.23 -8.50 -8.91
C ASN A 30 -10.29 -9.98 -8.50
N LYS A 31 -9.24 -10.50 -7.86
CA LYS A 31 -9.19 -11.87 -7.31
C LYS A 31 -9.86 -12.00 -5.94
N LEU A 32 -10.14 -10.89 -5.25
CA LEU A 32 -10.77 -10.95 -3.93
C LEU A 32 -12.25 -11.33 -4.04
N PRO A 33 -12.79 -12.11 -3.08
CA PRO A 33 -14.22 -12.37 -2.99
C PRO A 33 -15.01 -11.06 -2.92
N LYS A 34 -16.08 -10.98 -3.72
CA LYS A 34 -17.03 -9.87 -3.68
C LYS A 34 -18.19 -10.25 -2.77
N VAL A 35 -18.42 -9.45 -1.73
CA VAL A 35 -19.52 -9.63 -0.78
C VAL A 35 -20.55 -8.53 -0.97
N SER A 36 -21.82 -8.90 -1.12
CA SER A 36 -22.97 -7.99 -1.24
C SER A 36 -24.15 -8.50 -0.41
N GLY A 37 -24.97 -7.58 0.11
CA GLY A 37 -26.15 -7.87 0.93
C GLY A 37 -26.28 -6.94 2.14
N GLU A 38 -27.51 -6.75 2.65
CA GLU A 38 -27.81 -5.81 3.76
C GLU A 38 -27.11 -6.15 5.09
N GLY A 39 -26.58 -7.37 5.25
CA GLY A 39 -25.83 -7.80 6.44
C GLY A 39 -24.30 -7.75 6.32
N ALA A 40 -23.76 -7.26 5.20
CA ALA A 40 -22.31 -7.24 4.99
C ALA A 40 -21.65 -6.17 5.89
N GLN A 41 -20.88 -6.60 6.89
CA GLN A 41 -20.10 -5.73 7.75
C GLN A 41 -18.63 -5.69 7.31
N LEU A 42 -18.10 -4.48 7.14
CA LEU A 42 -16.70 -4.27 6.77
C LEU A 42 -15.82 -4.28 8.02
N TYR A 43 -14.80 -5.12 8.02
CA TYR A 43 -13.81 -5.19 9.08
C TYR A 43 -12.38 -5.08 8.54
N ALA A 44 -11.49 -4.53 9.35
CA ALA A 44 -10.06 -4.52 9.07
C ALA A 44 -9.51 -5.96 9.16
N SER A 45 -8.78 -6.39 8.12
CA SER A 45 -8.06 -7.67 8.19
C SER A 45 -6.89 -7.57 9.15
N THR A 46 -6.48 -8.70 9.74
CA THR A 46 -5.29 -8.75 10.59
C THR A 46 -4.03 -8.28 9.85
N THR A 47 -3.92 -8.57 8.56
CA THR A 47 -2.80 -8.09 7.71
C THR A 47 -2.82 -6.58 7.56
N PHE A 48 -4.00 -5.98 7.39
CA PHE A 48 -4.12 -4.52 7.32
C PHE A 48 -3.77 -3.85 8.66
N GLN A 49 -4.24 -4.41 9.78
CA GLN A 49 -3.88 -3.91 11.12
C GLN A 49 -2.36 -3.90 11.32
N ARG A 50 -1.67 -5.02 11.01
CA ARG A 50 -0.21 -5.12 11.11
C ARG A 50 0.51 -4.09 10.23
N LEU A 51 -0.02 -3.81 9.04
CA LEU A 51 0.53 -2.79 8.16
C LEU A 51 0.45 -1.39 8.77
N VAL A 52 -0.71 -1.04 9.35
CA VAL A 52 -0.91 0.25 10.02
C VAL A 52 0.01 0.38 11.23
N ASP A 53 0.15 -0.68 12.03
CA ASP A 53 1.07 -0.69 13.17
C ASP A 53 2.52 -0.47 12.73
N GLN A 54 2.94 -1.09 11.61
CA GLN A 54 4.27 -0.85 11.07
C GLN A 54 4.43 0.58 10.56
N ALA A 55 3.44 1.13 9.86
CA ALA A 55 3.48 2.52 9.41
C ALA A 55 3.53 3.51 10.59
N TRP A 56 2.90 3.19 11.71
CA TRP A 56 3.01 3.98 12.92
C TRP A 56 4.42 3.95 13.52
N LYS A 57 5.10 2.80 13.48
CA LYS A 57 6.52 2.70 13.88
C LYS A 57 7.43 3.53 12.99
N GLU A 58 7.20 3.54 11.67
CA GLU A 58 7.93 4.39 10.73
C GLU A 58 7.72 5.88 11.03
N ALA A 59 6.48 6.29 11.32
CA ALA A 59 6.19 7.68 11.71
C ALA A 59 6.95 8.08 12.98
N GLN A 60 6.93 7.23 14.01
CA GLN A 60 7.64 7.50 15.26
C GLN A 60 9.16 7.57 15.10
N SER A 61 9.74 6.71 14.25
CA SER A 61 11.19 6.72 14.00
C SER A 61 11.65 8.02 13.33
N LEU A 62 10.78 8.60 12.49
CA LEU A 62 10.96 9.89 11.83
C LEU A 62 10.46 11.09 12.66
N LYS A 63 9.93 10.83 13.87
CA LYS A 63 9.38 11.82 14.81
C LYS A 63 8.18 12.59 14.24
N ASP A 64 7.44 11.97 13.35
CA ASP A 64 6.19 12.51 12.83
C ASP A 64 5.03 12.23 13.79
N GLU A 65 4.15 13.21 13.96
CA GLU A 65 2.96 13.10 14.83
C GLU A 65 1.83 12.28 14.18
N TYR A 66 1.88 12.08 12.86
CA TYR A 66 0.83 11.43 12.09
C TYR A 66 1.39 10.47 11.03
N ILE A 67 0.57 9.47 10.67
CA ILE A 67 0.87 8.57 9.55
C ILE A 67 0.67 9.33 8.23
N SER A 68 1.75 9.46 7.46
CA SER A 68 1.72 9.94 6.09
C SER A 68 1.64 8.77 5.11
N LYS A 69 1.35 9.06 3.84
CA LYS A 69 1.41 8.03 2.77
C LYS A 69 2.80 7.42 2.64
N ALA A 70 3.86 8.18 2.95
CA ALA A 70 5.23 7.67 2.87
C ALA A 70 5.44 6.56 3.90
N HIS A 71 4.90 6.71 5.13
CA HIS A 71 4.97 5.68 6.16
C HIS A 71 4.22 4.41 5.75
N ILE A 72 3.06 4.55 5.09
CA ILE A 72 2.33 3.40 4.54
C ILE A 72 3.15 2.70 3.45
N VAL A 73 3.75 3.44 2.53
CA VAL A 73 4.58 2.86 1.45
C VAL A 73 5.81 2.16 2.03
N LEU A 74 6.51 2.78 2.99
CA LEU A 74 7.65 2.17 3.67
C LEU A 74 7.24 0.90 4.43
N ALA A 75 6.12 0.94 5.15
CA ALA A 75 5.57 -0.22 5.83
C ALA A 75 5.19 -1.34 4.84
N MET A 76 4.66 -1.02 3.66
CA MET A 76 4.35 -2.03 2.63
C MET A 76 5.62 -2.67 2.04
N LEU A 77 6.72 -1.91 1.96
CA LEU A 77 8.00 -2.41 1.46
C LEU A 77 8.79 -3.20 2.51
N GLY A 78 8.66 -2.83 3.79
CA GLY A 78 9.31 -3.51 4.92
C GLY A 78 8.51 -4.68 5.48
N ALA A 79 7.19 -4.68 5.35
CA ALA A 79 6.35 -5.79 5.78
C ALA A 79 6.47 -6.95 4.78
N ASN A 80 6.96 -8.10 5.27
CA ASN A 80 7.00 -9.37 4.54
C ASN A 80 5.60 -9.98 4.26
N GLY A 81 4.55 -9.17 4.08
CA GLY A 81 3.17 -9.62 3.92
C GLY A 81 2.36 -8.77 2.94
N ALA A 82 1.88 -9.43 1.88
CA ALA A 82 0.93 -8.97 0.85
C ALA A 82 1.32 -7.76 -0.02
N GLY A 83 1.87 -6.67 0.53
CA GLY A 83 2.31 -5.49 -0.22
C GLY A 83 3.47 -5.81 -1.18
N LEU A 84 4.40 -6.65 -0.73
CA LEU A 84 5.53 -7.10 -1.56
C LEU A 84 5.07 -7.82 -2.83
N ASN A 85 3.96 -8.55 -2.89
CA ASN A 85 3.61 -9.27 -4.13
C ASN A 85 3.34 -8.36 -5.34
N VAL A 86 3.01 -7.08 -5.10
CA VAL A 86 2.86 -6.05 -6.16
C VAL A 86 4.18 -5.31 -6.41
N PHE A 87 5.10 -5.27 -5.43
CA PHE A 87 6.37 -4.56 -5.52
C PHE A 87 7.59 -5.48 -5.72
N SER A 88 7.42 -6.80 -5.66
CA SER A 88 8.46 -7.82 -5.77
C SER A 88 8.61 -8.27 -7.21
N GLN A 89 9.07 -7.38 -8.10
CA GLN A 89 9.74 -7.84 -9.30
C GLN A 89 11.23 -8.02 -9.02
N LYS A 90 11.71 -9.20 -9.40
CA LYS A 90 13.11 -9.65 -9.32
C LYS A 90 14.04 -8.54 -9.82
N ARG A 91 15.02 -8.17 -8.99
CA ARG A 91 16.28 -7.65 -9.49
C ARG A 91 16.96 -8.79 -10.24
N THR A 92 16.78 -8.83 -11.55
CA THR A 92 17.60 -9.59 -12.51
C THR A 92 18.04 -8.62 -13.57
#